data_AF-A0A832HA58-F1
#
_entry.id   AF-A0A832HA58-F1
#
_cell.length_a   1.000
_cell.length_b   1.000
_cell.length_c   1.000
_cell.angle_alpha   90.00
_cell.angle_beta   90.00
_cell.angle_gamma   90.00
#
_symmetry.space_group_name_H-M   'P 1'
#
loop_
_entity.id
_entity.type
_entity.pdbx_description
1 polymer ?
#
loop_
_entity_poly.entity_id
_entity_poly.type
_entity_poly.pdbx_seq_one_letter_code
_entity_poly.pdbx_strand_id
1 'polypeptide(L)'
;MVLATHRCESNPSIETPVMVHPLRDFCLAVALFVVGLAAALWGLPAVESETPRVLHTVALSVGGLCAFFGFFITLNFGWALRLQQRLRRGDTVIARWKVPPDLMRLHVAAEARREGMKPHWRPSSHDVASGLEVIFGPEVVLLGNYLYSIPSSGMQSIRAVRLEPGPPPVLEFQTQLYMTKGHSVPSLTVSKGLLRVPAAGQEEVEAVRRYFQEVLSGTRLIAPDRWGWRIRLGLRTAACCFVLLLVGWGMAEAMDWRADNAAGIVAIGFLILGPIGTVAGLFLAGAARVFELQQRGKA
;
A
#
# COMPACT_ATOMS: atom_id res chain seq x y z
N MET A 1 5.59 48.66 -5.84
CA MET A 1 6.15 47.77 -4.80
C MET A 1 4.97 47.07 -4.12
N VAL A 2 4.55 45.94 -4.69
CA VAL A 2 3.35 45.21 -4.26
C VAL A 2 3.80 44.15 -3.26
N LEU A 3 3.39 44.32 -2.01
CA LEU A 3 3.55 43.33 -0.94
C LEU A 3 2.71 42.10 -1.28
N ALA A 4 3.36 41.08 -1.82
CA ALA A 4 2.80 39.74 -1.94
C ALA A 4 2.63 39.18 -0.53
N THR A 5 1.42 39.34 0.01
CA THR A 5 0.97 38.65 1.21
C THR A 5 0.81 37.18 0.86
N HIS A 6 1.82 36.37 1.19
CA HIS A 6 1.69 34.92 1.23
C HIS A 6 0.60 34.56 2.25
N ARG A 7 -0.63 34.35 1.76
CA ARG A 7 -1.69 33.69 2.52
C ARG A 7 -1.18 32.30 2.87
N CYS A 8 -0.93 32.10 4.16
CA CYS A 8 -0.78 30.78 4.76
C CYS A 8 -2.16 30.10 4.62
N GLU A 9 -2.37 29.37 3.53
CA GLU A 9 -3.54 28.52 3.36
C GLU A 9 -3.55 27.52 4.53
N SER A 10 -4.59 27.63 5.35
CA SER A 10 -4.91 26.70 6.42
C SER A 10 -4.83 25.28 5.88
N ASN A 11 -3.81 24.57 6.33
CA ASN A 11 -3.42 23.24 5.89
C ASN A 11 -4.64 22.29 6.01
N PRO A 12 -5.24 21.81 4.90
CA PRO A 12 -6.32 20.84 4.98
C PRO A 12 -5.80 19.65 5.78
N SER A 13 -6.56 19.29 6.81
CA SER A 13 -6.28 18.21 7.77
C SER A 13 -5.40 17.13 7.14
N ILE A 14 -4.11 17.12 7.54
CA ILE A 14 -3.15 16.11 7.11
C ILE A 14 -3.79 14.76 7.41
N GLU A 15 -4.25 14.08 6.36
CA GLU A 15 -4.77 12.73 6.44
C GLU A 15 -3.69 11.89 7.10
N THR A 16 -3.95 11.46 8.33
CA THR A 16 -3.06 10.53 9.03
C THR A 16 -2.91 9.32 8.12
N PRO A 17 -1.70 8.92 7.73
CA PRO A 17 -1.54 7.76 6.86
C PRO A 17 -2.23 6.56 7.50
N VAL A 18 -2.89 5.79 6.65
CA VAL A 18 -3.73 4.68 7.07
C VAL A 18 -2.87 3.66 7.79
N MET A 19 -3.03 3.59 9.11
CA MET A 19 -2.53 2.47 9.89
C MET A 19 -3.31 1.23 9.50
N VAL A 20 -2.60 0.24 8.98
CA VAL A 20 -3.19 -1.03 8.56
C VAL A 20 -3.33 -1.92 9.79
N HIS A 21 -4.53 -2.43 10.01
CA HIS A 21 -4.81 -3.52 10.93
C HIS A 21 -4.93 -4.80 10.09
N PRO A 22 -3.83 -5.54 9.84
CA PRO A 22 -3.79 -6.50 8.74
C PRO A 22 -4.88 -7.56 8.83
N LEU A 23 -5.22 -8.01 10.04
CA LEU A 23 -6.29 -9.00 10.24
C LEU A 23 -7.67 -8.45 9.94
N ARG A 24 -8.02 -7.30 10.51
CA ARG A 24 -9.33 -6.67 10.32
C ARG A 24 -9.53 -6.32 8.84
N ASP A 25 -8.52 -5.70 8.24
CA ASP A 25 -8.59 -5.21 6.87
C ASP A 25 -8.58 -6.39 5.88
N PHE A 26 -7.89 -7.49 6.19
CA PHE A 26 -8.01 -8.76 5.45
C PHE A 26 -9.42 -9.34 5.52
N CYS A 27 -10.02 -9.45 6.71
CA CYS A 27 -11.38 -9.98 6.86
C CYS A 27 -12.41 -9.14 6.09
N LEU A 28 -12.30 -7.80 6.14
CA LEU A 28 -13.16 -6.90 5.37
C LEU A 28 -12.97 -7.08 3.86
N ALA A 29 -11.72 -7.26 3.40
CA ALA A 29 -11.42 -7.50 2.00
C ALA A 29 -11.98 -8.84 1.50
N VAL A 30 -11.87 -9.90 2.30
CA VAL A 30 -12.45 -11.21 2.02
C VAL A 30 -13.97 -11.11 1.94
N ALA A 31 -14.61 -10.41 2.88
CA ALA A 31 -16.05 -10.20 2.87
C ALA A 31 -16.50 -9.45 1.61
N LEU A 32 -15.81 -8.36 1.24
CA LEU A 32 -16.08 -7.61 0.01
C LEU A 32 -15.92 -8.49 -1.24
N PHE A 33 -14.87 -9.30 -1.29
CA PHE A 33 -14.62 -10.23 -2.40
C PHE A 33 -15.76 -11.26 -2.53
N VAL A 34 -16.12 -11.93 -1.43
CA VAL A 34 -17.13 -13.00 -1.44
C VAL A 34 -18.51 -12.46 -1.77
N VAL A 35 -18.92 -11.33 -1.17
CA VAL A 35 -20.21 -10.68 -1.45
C VAL A 35 -20.27 -10.17 -2.88
N GLY A 36 -19.20 -9.52 -3.36
CA GLY A 36 -19.11 -9.08 -4.75
C GLY A 36 -19.21 -10.24 -5.74
N LEU A 37 -18.50 -11.34 -5.46
CA LEU A 37 -18.52 -12.53 -6.30
C LEU A 37 -19.91 -13.17 -6.32
N ALA A 38 -20.56 -13.30 -5.17
CA ALA A 38 -21.93 -13.82 -5.09
C ALA A 38 -22.92 -12.95 -5.87
N ALA A 39 -22.83 -11.62 -5.76
CA ALA A 39 -23.66 -10.69 -6.53
C ALA A 39 -23.40 -10.79 -8.03
N ALA A 40 -22.13 -10.96 -8.43
CA ALA A 40 -21.75 -11.13 -9.83
C ALA A 40 -22.35 -12.42 -10.41
N LEU A 41 -22.20 -13.54 -9.69
CA LEU A 41 -22.75 -14.84 -10.07
C LEU A 41 -24.28 -14.80 -10.15
N TRP A 42 -24.94 -14.13 -9.21
CA TRP A 42 -26.39 -13.95 -9.24
C TRP A 42 -26.87 -13.08 -10.41
N GLY A 43 -26.04 -12.16 -10.89
CA GLY A 43 -26.31 -11.32 -12.07
C GLY A 43 -26.10 -12.01 -13.41
N LEU A 44 -25.50 -13.21 -13.46
CA LEU A 44 -25.23 -13.94 -14.71
C LEU A 44 -26.46 -14.16 -15.61
N PRO A 45 -27.67 -14.41 -15.10
CA PRO A 45 -28.86 -14.56 -15.96
C PRO A 45 -29.18 -13.32 -16.81
N ALA A 46 -28.64 -12.13 -16.49
CA ALA A 46 -28.77 -10.94 -17.36
C ALA A 46 -28.11 -11.12 -18.72
N VAL A 47 -27.10 -11.99 -18.81
CA VAL A 47 -26.31 -12.25 -20.02
C VAL A 47 -27.13 -13.02 -21.05
N GLU A 48 -28.07 -13.86 -20.61
CA GLU A 48 -28.85 -14.75 -21.47
C GLU A 48 -30.26 -14.21 -21.80
N SER A 49 -30.72 -13.17 -21.10
CA SER A 49 -32.07 -12.65 -21.27
C SER A 49 -32.16 -11.56 -22.35
N GLU A 50 -33.10 -11.67 -23.28
CA GLU A 50 -33.40 -10.63 -24.29
C GLU A 50 -33.83 -9.29 -23.67
N THR A 51 -34.41 -9.33 -22.47
CA THR A 51 -34.78 -8.15 -21.68
C THR A 51 -34.15 -8.20 -20.29
N PRO A 52 -32.86 -7.86 -20.15
CA PRO A 52 -32.17 -7.97 -18.87
C PRO A 52 -32.78 -7.04 -17.84
N ARG A 53 -33.18 -7.63 -16.71
CA ARG A 53 -33.63 -6.85 -15.54
C ARG A 53 -32.46 -5.99 -15.09
N VAL A 54 -32.68 -4.67 -15.01
CA VAL A 54 -31.67 -3.69 -14.56
C VAL A 54 -30.93 -4.15 -13.32
N LEU A 55 -31.64 -4.77 -12.36
CA LEU A 55 -31.06 -5.29 -11.13
C LEU A 55 -30.01 -6.39 -11.34
N HIS A 56 -30.21 -7.31 -12.29
CA HIS A 56 -29.23 -8.37 -12.58
C HIS A 56 -28.00 -7.80 -13.29
N THR A 57 -28.18 -6.85 -14.23
CA THR A 57 -27.06 -6.18 -14.90
C THR A 57 -26.22 -5.36 -13.92
N VAL A 58 -26.87 -4.63 -13.00
CA VAL A 58 -26.19 -3.91 -11.92
C VAL A 58 -25.45 -4.87 -11.00
N ALA A 59 -26.08 -5.98 -10.60
CA ALA A 59 -25.45 -6.99 -9.74
C ALA A 59 -24.22 -7.62 -10.41
N LEU A 60 -24.30 -7.95 -11.70
CA LEU A 60 -23.17 -8.46 -12.48
C LEU A 60 -22.01 -7.46 -12.53
N SER A 61 -22.33 -6.20 -12.84
CA SER A 61 -21.33 -5.16 -13.09
C SER A 61 -20.66 -4.69 -11.79
N VAL A 62 -21.46 -4.25 -10.81
CA VAL A 62 -20.97 -3.74 -9.52
C VAL A 62 -20.39 -4.89 -8.69
N GLY A 63 -21.07 -6.04 -8.67
CA GLY A 63 -20.58 -7.23 -7.98
C GLY A 63 -19.24 -7.70 -8.55
N GLY A 64 -19.12 -7.77 -9.88
CA GLY A 64 -17.88 -8.13 -10.55
C GLY A 64 -16.73 -7.17 -10.23
N LEU A 65 -16.99 -5.87 -10.23
CA LEU A 65 -16.00 -4.85 -9.86
C LEU A 65 -15.57 -4.97 -8.39
N CYS A 66 -16.53 -5.14 -7.48
CA CYS A 66 -16.26 -5.36 -6.05
C CYS A 66 -15.45 -6.65 -5.82
N ALA A 67 -15.78 -7.74 -6.52
CA ALA A 67 -15.03 -8.99 -6.46
C ALA A 67 -13.59 -8.79 -6.94
N PHE A 68 -13.43 -8.14 -8.09
CA PHE A 68 -12.11 -7.88 -8.67
C PHE A 68 -11.21 -7.11 -7.69
N PHE A 69 -11.66 -5.93 -7.20
CA PHE A 69 -10.86 -5.17 -6.24
C PHE A 69 -10.71 -5.88 -4.91
N GLY A 70 -11.77 -6.50 -4.39
CA GLY A 70 -11.75 -7.26 -3.14
C GLY A 70 -10.70 -8.38 -3.16
N PHE A 71 -10.54 -9.07 -4.29
CA PHE A 71 -9.51 -10.10 -4.46
C PHE A 71 -8.09 -9.53 -4.33
N PHE A 72 -7.76 -8.45 -5.04
CA PHE A 72 -6.43 -7.84 -4.95
C PHE A 72 -6.12 -7.27 -3.57
N ILE A 73 -7.11 -6.62 -2.94
CA ILE A 73 -6.98 -6.10 -1.57
C ILE A 73 -6.77 -7.26 -0.58
N THR A 74 -7.48 -8.38 -0.76
CA THR A 74 -7.31 -9.60 0.04
C THR A 74 -5.90 -10.16 -0.08
N LEU A 75 -5.36 -10.27 -1.30
CA LEU A 75 -3.98 -10.73 -1.51
C LEU A 75 -2.97 -9.80 -0.83
N ASN A 76 -3.17 -8.48 -0.93
CA ASN A 76 -2.31 -7.48 -0.31
C ASN A 76 -2.28 -7.62 1.22
N PHE A 77 -3.45 -7.68 1.88
CA PHE A 77 -3.50 -7.84 3.33
C PHE A 77 -3.11 -9.24 3.80
N GLY A 78 -3.36 -10.27 2.99
CA GLY A 78 -2.86 -11.62 3.26
C GLY A 78 -1.33 -11.67 3.28
N TRP A 79 -0.68 -10.94 2.39
CA TRP A 79 0.78 -10.78 2.42
C TRP A 79 1.26 -9.98 3.64
N ALA A 80 0.57 -8.90 4.01
CA ALA A 80 0.87 -8.12 5.22
C ALA A 80 0.76 -8.98 6.50
N LEU A 81 -0.27 -9.84 6.60
CA LEU A 81 -0.43 -10.80 7.70
C LEU A 81 0.73 -11.80 7.77
N ARG A 82 1.12 -12.38 6.62
CA ARG A 82 2.28 -13.28 6.55
C ARG A 82 3.55 -12.56 6.98
N LEU A 83 3.75 -11.31 6.58
CA LEU A 83 4.90 -10.51 6.99
C LEU A 83 4.90 -10.23 8.49
N GLN A 84 3.75 -9.86 9.07
CA GLN A 84 3.60 -9.69 10.51
C GLN A 84 3.94 -10.97 11.28
N GLN A 85 3.46 -12.13 10.83
CA GLN A 85 3.77 -13.42 11.45
C GLN A 85 5.26 -13.75 11.36
N ARG A 86 5.89 -13.50 10.20
CA ARG A 86 7.33 -13.69 10.00
C ARG A 86 8.16 -12.85 10.98
N LEU A 87 7.86 -11.56 11.12
CA LEU A 87 8.54 -10.68 12.09
C LEU A 87 8.37 -11.17 13.53
N ARG A 88 7.17 -11.62 13.90
CA ARG A 88 6.91 -12.17 15.24
C ARG A 88 7.71 -13.43 15.52
N ARG A 89 7.88 -14.29 14.52
CA ARG A 89 8.74 -15.49 14.63
C ARG A 89 10.23 -15.17 14.69
N GLY A 90 10.64 -13.93 14.39
CA GLY A 90 12.05 -13.52 14.34
C GLY A 90 12.65 -13.57 12.94
N ASP A 91 11.87 -13.93 11.91
CA ASP A 91 12.36 -13.95 10.53
C ASP A 91 12.65 -12.51 10.08
N THR A 92 13.86 -12.27 9.57
CA THR A 92 14.26 -10.97 9.00
C THR A 92 14.09 -9.79 9.98
N VAL A 93 14.30 -10.01 11.28
CA VAL A 93 14.27 -8.95 12.30
C VAL A 93 15.62 -8.26 12.37
N ILE A 94 15.62 -6.93 12.33
CA ILE A 94 16.80 -6.09 12.60
C ILE A 94 16.99 -5.97 14.11
N ALA A 95 15.93 -5.58 14.81
CA ALA A 95 15.92 -5.45 16.26
C ALA A 95 14.49 -5.57 16.81
N ARG A 96 14.39 -5.92 18.10
CA ARG A 96 13.14 -6.04 18.83
C ARG A 96 13.33 -5.50 20.23
N TRP A 97 12.40 -4.68 20.70
CA TRP A 97 12.36 -4.26 22.10
C TRP A 97 10.92 -4.10 22.60
N LYS A 98 10.78 -4.04 23.92
CA LYS A 98 9.50 -3.75 24.58
C LYS A 98 9.61 -2.42 25.32
N VAL A 99 8.73 -1.49 25.00
CA VAL A 99 8.59 -0.23 25.70
C VAL A 99 7.64 -0.45 26.88
N PRO A 100 8.10 -0.29 28.14
CA PRO A 100 7.26 -0.49 29.31
C PRO A 100 6.14 0.56 29.38
N PRO A 101 5.02 0.27 30.09
CA PRO A 101 3.88 1.18 30.24
C PRO A 101 4.26 2.59 30.72
N ASP A 102 5.23 2.69 31.63
CA ASP A 102 5.66 3.98 32.19
C ASP A 102 6.31 4.88 31.13
N LEU A 103 7.18 4.31 30.30
CA LEU A 103 7.78 5.03 29.18
C LEU A 103 6.75 5.34 28.09
N MET A 104 5.76 4.48 27.88
CA MET A 104 4.65 4.77 26.97
C MET A 104 3.82 5.97 27.44
N ARG A 105 3.51 6.07 28.74
CA ARG A 105 2.80 7.23 29.31
C ARG A 105 3.60 8.51 29.14
N LEU A 106 4.90 8.47 29.40
CA LEU A 106 5.81 9.60 29.18
C LEU A 106 5.87 9.99 27.70
N HIS A 107 5.96 9.01 26.80
CA HIS A 107 5.96 9.25 25.36
C HIS A 107 4.67 9.96 24.89
N VAL A 108 3.50 9.47 25.32
CA VAL A 108 2.21 10.10 24.98
C VAL A 108 2.13 11.53 25.51
N ALA A 109 2.56 11.75 26.76
CA ALA A 109 2.58 13.10 27.35
C ALA A 109 3.55 14.04 26.62
N ALA A 110 4.71 13.54 26.19
CA ALA A 110 5.70 14.31 25.42
C ALA A 110 5.17 14.65 24.02
N GLU A 111 4.59 13.69 23.29
CA GLU A 111 4.02 13.93 21.96
C GLU A 111 2.82 14.87 22.00
N ALA A 112 2.02 14.85 23.07
CA ALA A 112 0.91 15.79 23.25
C ALA A 112 1.39 17.25 23.39
N ARG A 113 2.61 17.46 23.89
CA ARG A 113 3.23 18.79 24.07
C ARG A 113 4.10 19.22 22.89
N ARG A 114 4.45 18.31 21.97
CA ARG A 114 5.29 18.65 20.82
C ARG A 114 4.52 19.54 19.85
N GLU A 115 5.12 20.68 19.54
CA GLU A 115 4.69 21.54 18.43
C GLU A 115 5.19 20.97 17.09
N GLY A 116 4.46 21.30 16.01
CA GLY A 116 4.83 20.91 14.65
C GLY A 116 4.06 19.70 14.10
N MET A 117 4.74 18.92 13.25
CA MET A 117 4.11 17.81 12.53
C MET A 117 3.78 16.67 13.49
N LYS A 118 2.51 16.25 13.49
CA LYS A 118 2.03 15.15 14.33
C LYS A 118 2.54 13.81 13.79
N PRO A 119 2.87 12.85 14.67
CA PRO A 119 3.26 11.52 14.23
C PRO A 119 2.09 10.81 13.55
N HIS A 120 2.44 10.02 12.54
CA HIS A 120 1.56 9.18 11.74
C HIS A 120 0.91 8.04 12.53
N TRP A 121 1.58 7.59 13.58
CA TRP A 121 1.10 6.56 14.49
C TRP A 121 0.83 7.18 15.85
N ARG A 122 -0.25 6.71 16.50
CA ARG A 122 -0.56 7.01 17.89
C ARG A 122 -0.82 5.71 18.63
N PRO A 123 -0.27 5.52 19.84
CA PRO A 123 -0.54 4.32 20.61
C PRO A 123 -2.00 4.27 21.02
N SER A 124 -2.57 3.05 21.04
CA SER A 124 -3.90 2.81 21.59
C SER A 124 -3.86 2.85 23.13
N SER A 125 -5.01 3.01 23.78
CA SER A 125 -5.09 2.94 25.24
C SER A 125 -4.57 1.61 25.80
N HIS A 126 -4.74 0.52 25.05
CA HIS A 126 -4.19 -0.79 25.38
C HIS A 126 -2.65 -0.80 25.35
N ASP A 127 -2.04 -0.19 24.32
CA ASP A 127 -0.57 -0.11 24.21
C ASP A 127 0.03 0.74 25.34
N VAL A 128 -0.69 1.79 25.77
CA VAL A 128 -0.26 2.62 26.90
C VAL A 128 -0.32 1.85 28.21
N ALA A 129 -1.35 1.03 28.42
CA ALA A 129 -1.54 0.28 29.66
C ALA A 129 -0.63 -0.95 29.77
N SER A 130 -0.45 -1.70 28.69
CA SER A 130 0.30 -2.98 28.68
C SER A 130 1.77 -2.84 28.25
N GLY A 131 2.15 -1.67 27.74
CA GLY A 131 3.41 -1.45 27.05
C GLY A 131 3.31 -1.83 25.57
N LEU A 132 4.36 -1.52 24.82
CA LEU A 132 4.38 -1.70 23.37
C LEU A 132 5.54 -2.60 22.96
N GLU A 133 5.26 -3.70 22.27
CA GLU A 133 6.29 -4.45 21.55
C GLU A 133 6.60 -3.76 20.22
N VAL A 134 7.89 -3.55 19.96
CA VAL A 134 8.39 -2.93 18.75
C VAL A 134 9.31 -3.91 18.04
N ILE A 135 9.01 -4.24 16.78
CA ILE A 135 9.83 -5.15 15.97
C ILE A 135 10.16 -4.46 14.65
N PHE A 136 11.45 -4.23 14.40
CA PHE A 136 11.92 -3.67 13.12
C PHE A 136 12.33 -4.79 12.17
N GLY A 137 11.83 -4.74 10.95
CA GLY A 137 12.34 -5.48 9.80
C GLY A 137 12.89 -4.53 8.73
N PRO A 138 13.44 -5.07 7.63
CA PRO A 138 14.05 -4.28 6.55
C PRO A 138 13.22 -3.14 5.99
N GLU A 139 11.89 -3.31 5.91
CA GLU A 139 10.98 -2.38 5.23
C GLU A 139 9.71 -2.09 6.00
N VAL A 140 9.62 -2.62 7.21
CA VAL A 140 8.42 -2.57 8.02
C VAL A 140 8.81 -2.49 9.48
N VAL A 141 7.98 -1.83 10.26
CA VAL A 141 8.02 -1.89 11.71
C VAL A 141 6.67 -2.34 12.22
N LEU A 142 6.69 -3.31 13.13
CA LEU A 142 5.52 -3.76 13.86
C LEU A 142 5.48 -3.03 15.20
N LEU A 143 4.44 -2.23 15.42
CA LEU A 143 4.17 -1.52 16.66
C LEU A 143 2.96 -2.21 17.32
N GLY A 144 3.22 -3.17 18.21
CA GLY A 144 2.21 -4.04 18.78
C GLY A 144 1.51 -4.90 17.72
N ASN A 145 0.29 -4.50 17.35
CA ASN A 145 -0.51 -5.15 16.30
C ASN A 145 -0.55 -4.35 14.97
N TYR A 146 0.11 -3.20 14.91
CA TYR A 146 0.08 -2.29 13.77
C TYR A 146 1.32 -2.48 12.90
N LEU A 147 1.12 -2.80 11.63
CA LEU A 147 2.20 -2.90 10.66
C LEU A 147 2.37 -1.55 9.96
N TYR A 148 3.53 -0.94 10.10
CA TYR A 148 3.86 0.32 9.43
C TYR A 148 4.96 0.09 8.39
N SER A 149 4.71 0.56 7.17
CA SER A 149 5.65 0.45 6.05
C SER A 149 6.72 1.55 6.14
N ILE A 150 7.99 1.17 6.12
CA ILE A 150 9.17 2.05 6.08
C ILE A 150 10.06 1.74 4.86
N PRO A 151 9.50 1.77 3.63
CA PRO A 151 10.27 1.50 2.43
C PRO A 151 11.33 2.58 2.22
N SER A 152 12.46 2.26 1.59
CA SER A 152 13.48 3.25 1.21
C SER A 152 13.25 3.87 -0.17
N SER A 153 12.35 3.30 -0.97
CA SER A 153 12.07 3.71 -2.34
C SER A 153 10.60 3.44 -2.68
N GLY A 154 10.10 4.09 -3.74
CA GLY A 154 8.70 3.99 -4.15
C GLY A 154 7.90 5.27 -3.90
N MET A 155 6.57 5.14 -4.03
CA MET A 155 5.65 6.26 -3.75
C MET A 155 5.68 6.69 -2.29
N GLN A 156 5.89 5.75 -1.36
CA GLN A 156 6.25 6.04 0.01
C GLN A 156 7.74 5.77 0.18
N SER A 157 8.47 6.63 0.88
CA SER A 157 9.88 6.40 1.21
C SER A 157 10.29 7.06 2.51
N ILE A 158 11.24 6.47 3.23
CA ILE A 158 11.96 7.14 4.31
C ILE A 158 12.99 8.10 3.72
N ARG A 159 13.17 9.25 4.36
CA ARG A 159 14.11 10.31 3.96
C ARG A 159 15.18 10.59 5.00
N ALA A 160 14.87 10.39 6.27
CA ALA A 160 15.81 10.56 7.36
C ALA A 160 15.45 9.64 8.52
N VAL A 161 16.47 9.23 9.27
CA VAL A 161 16.33 8.56 10.57
C VAL A 161 17.22 9.26 11.58
N ARG A 162 16.67 9.62 12.74
CA ARG A 162 17.42 10.26 13.82
C ARG A 162 16.90 9.84 15.19
N LEU A 163 17.80 9.80 16.17
CA LEU A 163 17.43 9.56 17.56
C LEU A 163 17.23 10.91 18.24
N GLU A 164 15.99 11.21 18.58
CA GLU A 164 15.62 12.41 19.31
C GLU A 164 15.75 12.16 20.82
N PRO A 165 16.51 12.99 21.55
CA PRO A 165 16.62 12.87 22.99
C PRO A 165 15.29 13.23 23.67
N GLY A 166 15.02 12.60 24.81
CA GLY A 166 13.84 12.87 25.62
C GLY A 166 13.54 11.72 26.58
N PRO A 167 12.55 11.86 27.48
CA PRO A 167 12.02 10.77 28.28
C PRO A 167 10.68 10.24 27.71
N PRO A 168 10.63 9.05 27.07
CA PRO A 168 11.75 8.26 26.58
C PRO A 168 12.40 8.86 25.33
N PRO A 169 13.63 8.44 24.96
CA PRO A 169 14.21 8.80 23.68
C PRO A 169 13.33 8.24 22.56
N VAL A 170 13.35 8.89 21.39
CA VAL A 170 12.45 8.55 20.28
C VAL A 170 13.25 8.38 19.00
N LEU A 171 13.10 7.24 18.34
CA LEU A 171 13.62 7.05 17.00
C LEU A 171 12.62 7.66 16.00
N GLU A 172 13.01 8.76 15.37
CA GLU A 172 12.19 9.49 14.41
C GLU A 172 12.57 9.13 12.97
N PHE A 173 11.58 8.71 12.19
CA PHE A 173 11.67 8.49 10.76
C PHE A 173 10.89 9.58 10.04
N GLN A 174 11.57 10.31 9.17
CA GLN A 174 10.92 11.21 8.23
C GLN A 174 10.50 10.40 7.02
N THR A 175 9.22 10.47 6.69
CA THR A 175 8.59 9.75 5.58
C THR A 175 8.07 10.74 4.55
N GLN A 176 8.07 10.32 3.30
CA GLN A 176 7.54 11.07 2.18
C GLN A 176 6.59 10.17 1.40
N LEU A 177 5.42 10.68 1.06
CA LEU A 177 4.42 10.03 0.23
C LEU A 177 4.11 10.92 -0.98
N TYR A 178 4.33 10.41 -2.18
CA TYR A 178 3.90 11.05 -3.42
C TYR A 178 2.42 10.72 -3.65
N MET A 179 1.60 11.76 -3.73
CA MET A 179 0.16 11.66 -3.93
C MET A 179 -0.25 12.55 -5.10
N THR A 180 -1.15 12.06 -5.95
CA THR A 180 -1.77 12.89 -6.98
C THR A 180 -2.87 13.74 -6.36
N LYS A 181 -2.80 15.07 -6.52
CA LYS A 181 -3.82 16.03 -6.07
C LYS A 181 -4.42 16.78 -7.26
N GLY A 182 -5.73 17.02 -7.20
CA GLY A 182 -6.49 17.76 -8.21
C GLY A 182 -7.43 16.87 -9.03
N HIS A 183 -8.63 17.37 -9.34
CA HIS A 183 -9.66 16.63 -10.09
C HIS A 183 -9.58 16.85 -11.61
N SER A 184 -8.90 17.91 -12.06
CA SER A 184 -8.88 18.34 -13.47
C SER A 184 -7.47 18.33 -14.10
N VAL A 185 -6.43 18.63 -13.33
CA VAL A 185 -5.03 18.44 -13.75
C VAL A 185 -4.31 17.70 -12.62
N PRO A 186 -3.88 16.44 -12.84
CA PRO A 186 -3.18 15.68 -11.82
C PRO A 186 -1.83 16.35 -11.53
N SER A 187 -1.72 16.99 -10.37
CA SER A 187 -0.45 17.49 -9.86
C SER A 187 0.14 16.46 -8.90
N LEU A 188 1.43 16.14 -9.07
CA LEU A 188 2.13 15.28 -8.11
C LEU A 188 2.49 16.14 -6.89
N THR A 189 1.85 15.86 -5.77
CA THR A 189 2.12 16.52 -4.49
C THR A 189 2.91 15.59 -3.58
N VAL A 190 3.73 16.20 -2.74
CA VAL A 190 4.55 15.51 -1.76
C VAL A 190 3.95 15.72 -0.38
N SER A 191 3.41 14.66 0.20
CA SER A 191 3.05 14.64 1.62
C SER A 191 4.26 14.23 2.45
N LYS A 192 4.62 15.07 3.43
CA LYS A 192 5.67 14.78 4.40
C LYS A 192 5.05 14.27 5.67
N GLY A 193 5.75 13.36 6.32
CA GLY A 193 5.21 12.62 7.43
C GLY A 193 6.27 12.20 8.43
N LEU A 194 5.85 11.92 9.67
CA LEU A 194 6.75 11.49 10.72
C LEU A 194 6.25 10.20 11.36
N LEU A 195 7.14 9.22 11.48
CA LEU A 195 6.94 8.10 12.39
C LEU A 195 7.89 8.28 13.57
N ARG A 196 7.35 8.26 14.79
CA ARG A 196 8.10 8.40 16.03
C ARG A 196 7.90 7.15 16.85
N VAL A 197 8.98 6.42 17.10
CA VAL A 197 8.95 5.15 17.82
C VAL A 197 9.69 5.32 19.14
N PRO A 198 9.05 5.13 20.30
CA PRO A 198 9.74 5.20 21.58
C PRO A 198 10.82 4.12 21.67
N ALA A 199 12.01 4.55 22.07
CA ALA A 199 13.19 3.71 22.21
C ALA A 199 13.26 3.11 23.62
N ALA A 200 13.52 1.80 23.68
CA ALA A 200 13.91 1.09 24.89
C ALA A 200 15.01 0.09 24.51
N GLY A 201 16.16 0.14 25.18
CA GLY A 201 17.36 -0.62 24.78
C GLY A 201 18.27 0.18 23.85
N GLN A 202 19.46 0.54 24.33
CA GLN A 202 20.36 1.44 23.61
C GLN A 202 21.01 0.75 22.39
N GLU A 203 21.37 -0.52 22.52
CA GLU A 203 22.05 -1.28 21.47
C GLU A 203 21.11 -1.59 20.30
N GLU A 204 19.88 -2.01 20.60
CA GLU A 204 18.85 -2.32 19.61
C GLU A 204 18.46 -1.09 18.79
N VAL A 205 18.29 0.04 19.46
CA VAL A 205 17.91 1.31 18.82
C VAL A 205 19.04 1.81 17.92
N GLU A 206 20.29 1.68 18.37
CA GLU A 206 21.46 2.06 17.57
C GLU A 206 21.64 1.14 16.35
N ALA A 207 21.37 -0.15 16.50
CA ALA A 207 21.39 -1.10 15.38
C ALA A 207 20.36 -0.73 14.30
N VAL A 208 19.14 -0.35 14.69
CA VAL A 208 18.11 0.11 13.75
C VAL A 208 18.52 1.44 13.10
N ARG A 209 19.01 2.40 13.89
CA ARG A 209 19.47 3.70 13.37
C ARG A 209 20.56 3.51 12.31
N ARG A 210 21.60 2.73 12.62
CA ARG A 210 22.70 2.42 11.72
C ARG A 210 22.21 1.73 10.45
N TYR A 211 21.37 0.69 10.58
CA TYR A 211 20.81 -0.02 9.45
C TYR A 211 20.11 0.93 8.46
N PHE A 212 19.23 1.80 8.95
CA PHE A 212 18.50 2.71 8.07
C PHE A 212 19.36 3.86 7.54
N GLN A 213 20.42 4.27 8.25
CA GLN A 213 21.41 5.20 7.72
C GLN A 213 22.18 4.58 6.54
N GLU A 214 22.61 3.32 6.64
CA GLU A 214 23.26 2.60 5.54
C GLU A 214 22.34 2.42 4.32
N VAL A 215 21.04 2.24 4.57
CA VAL A 215 20.03 2.16 3.51
C VAL A 215 19.85 3.51 2.83
N LEU A 216 19.75 4.60 3.60
CA LEU A 216 19.60 5.94 3.08
C LEU A 216 20.85 6.44 2.34
N SER A 217 22.04 6.00 2.75
CA SER A 217 23.29 6.29 2.04
C SER A 217 23.47 5.45 0.76
N GLY A 218 22.58 4.49 0.50
CA GLY A 218 22.70 3.56 -0.64
C GLY A 218 23.76 2.48 -0.46
N THR A 219 24.45 2.42 0.69
CA THR A 219 25.43 1.39 1.02
C THR A 219 24.78 0.02 1.18
N ARG A 220 23.52 -0.01 1.63
CA ARG A 220 22.75 -1.23 1.83
C ARG A 220 21.50 -1.24 0.97
N LEU A 221 21.42 -2.20 0.04
CA LEU A 221 20.21 -2.45 -0.73
C LEU A 221 19.25 -3.36 0.03
N ILE A 222 18.04 -2.87 0.24
CA ILE A 222 16.94 -3.65 0.78
C ILE A 222 16.33 -4.51 -0.33
N ALA A 223 16.26 -5.82 -0.13
CA ALA A 223 15.58 -6.78 -1.01
C ALA A 223 15.93 -6.57 -2.51
N PRO A 224 17.19 -6.80 -2.92
CA PRO A 224 17.70 -6.43 -4.25
C PRO A 224 16.87 -7.02 -5.40
N ASP A 225 16.27 -8.20 -5.21
CA ASP A 225 15.47 -8.89 -6.23
C ASP A 225 14.00 -8.46 -6.30
N ARG A 226 13.54 -7.63 -5.35
CA ARG A 226 12.13 -7.22 -5.25
C ARG A 226 11.64 -6.57 -6.54
N TRP A 227 12.39 -5.61 -7.06
CA TRP A 227 12.00 -4.89 -8.26
C TRP A 227 12.10 -5.77 -9.50
N GLY A 228 13.14 -6.60 -9.59
CA GLY A 228 13.30 -7.56 -10.68
C GLY A 228 12.10 -8.52 -10.78
N TRP A 229 11.60 -9.02 -9.64
CA TRP A 229 10.38 -9.83 -9.63
C TRP A 229 9.13 -9.03 -10.08
N ARG A 230 8.95 -7.78 -9.62
CA ARG A 230 7.81 -6.94 -10.02
C ARG A 230 7.83 -6.59 -11.52
N ILE A 231 9.01 -6.30 -12.07
CA ILE A 231 9.21 -6.06 -13.50
C ILE A 231 8.80 -7.30 -14.29
N ARG A 232 9.33 -8.49 -13.91
CA ARG A 232 8.97 -9.75 -14.57
C ARG A 232 7.47 -10.04 -14.46
N LEU A 233 6.85 -9.79 -13.32
CA LEU A 233 5.42 -9.96 -13.13
C LEU A 233 4.62 -9.03 -14.06
N GLY A 234 4.95 -7.74 -14.08
CA GLY A 234 4.27 -6.76 -14.95
C GLY A 234 4.39 -7.12 -16.43
N LEU A 235 5.57 -7.52 -16.88
CA LEU A 235 5.79 -7.97 -18.26
C LEU A 235 5.03 -9.26 -18.60
N ARG A 236 4.99 -10.23 -17.69
CA ARG A 236 4.21 -11.46 -17.86
C ARG A 236 2.72 -11.16 -17.94
N THR A 237 2.20 -10.33 -17.04
CA THR A 237 0.80 -9.89 -17.08
C THR A 237 0.50 -9.19 -18.39
N ALA A 238 1.37 -8.28 -18.83
CA ALA A 238 1.17 -7.56 -20.09
C ALA A 238 1.14 -8.51 -21.29
N ALA A 239 2.06 -9.46 -21.36
CA ALA A 239 2.08 -10.47 -22.42
C ALA A 239 0.81 -11.34 -22.41
N CYS A 240 0.40 -11.86 -21.25
CA CYS A 240 -0.81 -12.67 -21.12
C CYS A 240 -2.08 -11.90 -21.53
N CYS A 241 -2.25 -10.66 -21.06
CA CYS A 241 -3.39 -9.83 -21.40
C CYS A 241 -3.40 -9.42 -22.88
N PHE A 242 -2.22 -9.22 -23.48
CA PHE A 242 -2.11 -8.98 -24.91
C PHE A 242 -2.53 -10.20 -25.73
N VAL A 243 -2.15 -11.42 -25.31
CA VAL A 243 -2.64 -12.65 -25.93
C VAL A 243 -4.16 -12.77 -25.79
N LEU A 244 -4.74 -12.44 -24.63
CA LEU A 244 -6.20 -12.42 -24.45
C LEU A 244 -6.87 -11.43 -25.41
N LEU A 245 -6.31 -10.23 -25.59
CA LEU A 245 -6.79 -9.27 -26.59
C LEU A 245 -6.82 -9.88 -28.00
N LEU A 246 -5.74 -10.55 -28.42
CA LEU A 246 -5.66 -11.19 -29.75
C LEU A 246 -6.68 -12.33 -29.91
N VAL A 247 -6.88 -13.13 -28.86
CA VAL A 247 -7.90 -14.19 -28.84
C VAL A 247 -9.30 -13.58 -28.92
N GLY A 248 -9.58 -12.54 -28.15
CA GLY A 248 -10.85 -11.82 -28.19
C GLY A 248 -11.13 -11.25 -29.58
N TRP A 249 -10.10 -10.68 -30.22
CA TRP A 249 -10.20 -10.18 -31.60
C TRP A 249 -10.56 -11.29 -32.59
N GLY A 250 -9.82 -12.40 -32.58
CA GLY A 250 -10.07 -13.53 -33.47
C GLY A 250 -11.43 -14.19 -33.24
N MET A 251 -11.87 -14.30 -31.97
CA MET A 251 -13.21 -14.79 -31.65
C MET A 251 -14.29 -13.85 -32.19
N ALA A 252 -14.09 -12.54 -32.07
CA ALA A 252 -15.07 -11.57 -32.49
C ALA A 252 -15.22 -11.52 -34.02
N GLU A 253 -14.12 -11.65 -34.77
CA GLU A 253 -14.15 -11.83 -36.24
C GLU A 253 -14.84 -13.13 -36.66
N ALA A 254 -14.60 -14.23 -35.94
CA ALA A 254 -15.17 -15.54 -36.29
C ALA A 254 -16.66 -15.68 -35.97
N MET A 255 -17.19 -14.91 -35.02
CA MET A 255 -18.52 -15.10 -34.43
C MET A 255 -19.49 -13.91 -34.60
N ASP A 256 -19.17 -12.98 -35.53
CA ASP A 256 -20.04 -11.88 -35.96
C ASP A 256 -20.39 -10.83 -34.89
N TRP A 257 -19.53 -10.64 -33.86
CA TRP A 257 -19.64 -9.61 -32.79
C TRP A 257 -21.00 -9.48 -32.07
N ARG A 258 -21.92 -10.44 -32.22
CA ARG A 258 -23.27 -10.26 -31.70
C ARG A 258 -23.32 -10.45 -30.19
N ALA A 259 -23.92 -9.46 -29.52
CA ALA A 259 -24.06 -9.44 -28.07
C ALA A 259 -25.12 -10.41 -27.53
N ASP A 260 -25.88 -11.07 -28.40
CA ASP A 260 -26.86 -12.12 -28.06
C ASP A 260 -26.20 -13.51 -27.92
N ASN A 261 -24.95 -13.66 -28.34
CA ASN A 261 -24.18 -14.90 -28.21
C ASN A 261 -23.23 -14.82 -27.02
N ALA A 262 -23.30 -15.81 -26.11
CA ALA A 262 -22.39 -15.94 -24.98
C ALA A 262 -20.91 -15.87 -25.39
N ALA A 263 -20.55 -16.44 -26.54
CA ALA A 263 -19.18 -16.38 -27.05
C ALA A 263 -18.78 -14.97 -27.53
N GLY A 264 -19.73 -14.18 -28.07
CA GLY A 264 -19.54 -12.77 -28.40
C GLY A 264 -19.30 -11.91 -27.16
N ILE A 265 -20.03 -12.19 -26.07
CA ILE A 265 -19.85 -11.51 -24.77
C ILE A 265 -18.46 -11.81 -24.18
N VAL A 266 -18.00 -13.05 -24.26
CA VAL A 266 -16.63 -13.42 -23.84
C VAL A 266 -15.59 -12.71 -24.70
N ALA A 267 -15.78 -12.64 -26.01
CA ALA A 267 -14.87 -11.94 -26.92
C ALA A 267 -14.77 -10.44 -26.58
N ILE A 268 -15.89 -9.77 -26.32
CA ILE A 268 -15.93 -8.37 -25.86
C ILE A 268 -15.18 -8.22 -24.52
N GLY A 269 -15.39 -9.15 -23.58
CA GLY A 269 -14.68 -9.16 -22.31
C GLY A 269 -13.16 -9.20 -22.47
N PHE A 270 -12.65 -10.06 -23.36
CA PHE A 270 -11.23 -10.13 -23.70
C PHE A 270 -10.72 -8.88 -24.41
N LEU A 271 -11.50 -8.29 -25.31
CA LEU A 271 -11.16 -7.05 -26.00
C LEU A 271 -11.11 -5.83 -25.05
N ILE A 272 -11.83 -5.84 -23.94
CA ILE A 272 -11.78 -4.78 -22.91
C ILE A 272 -10.66 -5.05 -21.89
N LEU A 273 -10.65 -6.25 -21.31
CA LEU A 273 -9.70 -6.61 -20.25
C LEU A 273 -8.27 -6.75 -20.77
N GLY A 274 -8.10 -7.18 -22.02
CA GLY A 274 -6.80 -7.36 -22.66
C GLY A 274 -5.97 -6.07 -22.72
N PRO A 275 -6.47 -4.98 -23.33
CA PRO A 275 -5.77 -3.70 -23.37
C PRO A 275 -5.54 -3.10 -21.98
N ILE A 276 -6.56 -3.11 -21.10
CA ILE A 276 -6.44 -2.59 -19.74
C ILE A 276 -5.34 -3.33 -18.97
N GLY A 277 -5.37 -4.66 -18.99
CA GLY A 277 -4.36 -5.49 -18.33
C GLY A 277 -2.97 -5.34 -18.94
N THR A 278 -2.88 -5.14 -20.26
CA THR A 278 -1.62 -4.89 -20.96
C THR A 278 -0.98 -3.57 -20.51
N VAL A 279 -1.74 -2.48 -20.56
CA VAL A 279 -1.28 -1.16 -20.13
C VAL A 279 -0.93 -1.16 -18.64
N ALA A 280 -1.77 -1.76 -17.79
CA ALA A 280 -1.49 -1.88 -16.36
C ALA A 280 -0.22 -2.70 -16.07
N GLY A 281 0.00 -3.80 -16.78
CA GLY A 281 1.20 -4.62 -16.66
C GLY A 281 2.47 -3.88 -17.07
N LEU A 282 2.42 -3.15 -18.19
CA LEU A 282 3.53 -2.31 -18.65
C LEU A 282 3.81 -1.15 -17.69
N PHE A 283 2.76 -0.50 -17.18
CA PHE A 283 2.89 0.56 -16.18
C PHE A 283 3.54 0.03 -14.90
N LEU A 284 3.12 -1.13 -14.40
CA LEU A 284 3.72 -1.77 -13.23
C LEU A 284 5.20 -2.06 -13.46
N ALA A 285 5.57 -2.59 -14.63
CA ALA A 285 6.96 -2.86 -14.97
C ALA A 285 7.79 -1.58 -15.07
N GLY A 286 7.27 -0.53 -15.73
CA GLY A 286 7.91 0.77 -15.85
C GLY A 286 8.12 1.45 -14.50
N ALA A 287 7.07 1.51 -13.67
CA ALA A 287 7.15 2.08 -12.32
C ALA A 287 8.14 1.32 -11.43
N ALA A 288 8.11 -0.03 -11.46
CA ALA A 288 9.07 -0.86 -10.73
C ALA A 288 10.52 -0.59 -11.16
N ARG A 289 10.75 -0.37 -12.47
CA ARG A 289 12.07 -0.01 -13.00
C ARG A 289 12.54 1.37 -12.53
N VAL A 290 11.65 2.37 -12.51
CA VAL A 290 11.97 3.70 -11.97
C VAL A 290 12.36 3.61 -10.50
N PHE A 291 11.61 2.84 -9.70
CA PHE A 291 11.92 2.66 -8.28
C PHE A 291 13.22 1.88 -8.02
N GLU A 292 13.55 0.89 -8.87
CA GLU A 292 14.85 0.21 -8.83
C GLU A 292 16.01 1.19 -9.06
N LEU A 293 15.88 2.09 -10.05
CA LEU A 293 16.90 3.10 -10.35
C LEU A 293 17.03 4.11 -9.19
N GLN A 294 15.91 4.54 -8.60
CA GLN A 294 15.91 5.41 -7.42
C GLN A 294 16.62 4.77 -6.24
N GLN A 295 16.33 3.49 -5.95
CA GLN A 295 16.96 2.78 -4.84
C GLN A 295 18.48 2.64 -5.03
N ARG A 296 18.95 2.56 -6.27
CA ARG A 296 20.38 2.49 -6.61
C ARG A 296 21.08 3.85 -6.67
N GLY A 297 20.35 4.95 -6.40
CA GLY A 297 20.89 6.31 -6.53
C GLY A 297 21.21 6.70 -7.97
N LYS A 298 20.54 6.08 -8.96
CA LYS A 298 20.77 6.28 -10.40
C LYS A 298 19.63 7.04 -11.10
N ALA A 299 18.69 7.59 -10.34
CA ALA A 299 17.50 8.27 -10.85
C ALA A 299 17.55 9.77 -10.60
#